data_AF-A0AA35QVM1-F1
#
_entry.id   AF-A0AA35QVM1-F1
#
_cell.length_a   1.000
_cell.length_b   1.000
_cell.length_c   1.000
_cell.angle_alpha   90.00
_cell.angle_beta   90.00
_cell.angle_gamma   90.00
#
_symmetry.space_group_name_H-M   'P 1'
#
loop_
_entity.id
_entity.type
_entity.pdbx_description
1 polymer ?
#
loop_
_entity_poly.entity_id
_entity_poly.type
_entity_poly.pdbx_seq_one_letter_code
_entity_poly.pdbx_strand_id
1 'polypeptide(L)'
;MRSQTARHATGNATRECSLTGSWGVANVMSCLSEEIALVQEEAKCLEDAEERIQCAVNISVQLAEASLAVSTKRGPNTSIYPLDLQTINGIVSRVLNVFEDERREVSSEVSAARSICFHVML
;
A
#
# COMPACT_ATOMS: atom_id res chain seq x y z
N MET A 1 -25.94 -26.86 -8.52
CA MET A 1 -24.52 -26.47 -8.65
C MET A 1 -24.36 -25.07 -8.07
N ARG A 2 -23.76 -24.94 -6.89
CA ARG A 2 -23.43 -23.62 -6.29
C ARG A 2 -22.13 -23.16 -6.94
N SER A 3 -22.21 -22.13 -7.79
CA SER A 3 -21.03 -21.39 -8.23
C SER A 3 -20.41 -20.72 -7.00
N GLN A 4 -19.26 -21.22 -6.55
CA GLN A 4 -18.38 -20.47 -5.67
C GLN A 4 -17.74 -19.38 -6.53
N THR A 5 -18.30 -18.19 -6.54
CA THR A 5 -17.62 -17.01 -7.06
C THR A 5 -16.48 -16.67 -6.09
N ALA A 6 -15.23 -16.92 -6.50
CA ALA A 6 -14.06 -16.38 -5.81
C ALA A 6 -14.24 -14.86 -5.69
N ARG A 7 -14.27 -14.33 -4.46
CA ARG A 7 -14.45 -12.89 -4.24
C ARG A 7 -13.11 -12.20 -4.46
N HIS A 8 -12.89 -11.65 -5.65
CA HIS A 8 -11.64 -10.96 -5.99
C HIS A 8 -11.50 -9.54 -5.39
N ALA A 9 -12.49 -9.08 -4.62
CA ALA A 9 -12.52 -7.77 -3.98
C ALA A 9 -13.57 -7.70 -2.85
N THR A 10 -13.38 -6.74 -1.95
CA THR A 10 -14.30 -6.36 -0.88
C THR A 10 -14.85 -4.95 -1.11
N GLY A 11 -15.97 -4.59 -0.48
CA GLY A 11 -16.59 -3.26 -0.59
C GLY A 11 -17.91 -3.24 -1.34
N ASN A 12 -18.38 -2.03 -1.68
CA ASN A 12 -19.68 -1.81 -2.31
C ASN A 12 -19.55 -1.25 -3.73
N ALA A 13 -20.44 -1.71 -4.61
CA ALA A 13 -20.64 -1.11 -5.92
C ALA A 13 -22.05 -0.49 -5.97
N THR A 14 -22.13 0.76 -6.41
CA THR A 14 -23.42 1.44 -6.64
C THR A 14 -23.61 1.67 -8.13
N ARG A 15 -24.86 1.69 -8.59
CA ARG A 15 -25.18 1.95 -9.99
C ARG A 15 -26.46 2.76 -10.06
N GLU A 16 -26.38 3.90 -10.72
CA GLU A 16 -27.54 4.77 -10.87
C GLU A 16 -28.38 4.36 -12.07
N CYS A 17 -29.69 4.32 -11.87
CA CYS A 17 -30.65 4.18 -12.96
C CYS A 17 -31.00 5.57 -13.47
N SER A 18 -30.74 5.81 -14.75
CA SER A 18 -31.07 7.07 -15.40
C SER A 18 -32.58 7.23 -15.61
N LEU A 19 -33.03 8.48 -15.72
CA LEU A 19 -34.44 8.83 -15.95
C LEU A 19 -35.00 8.24 -17.27
N THR A 20 -34.15 7.90 -18.23
CA THR A 20 -34.51 7.24 -19.49
C THR A 20 -34.63 5.72 -19.37
N GLY A 21 -34.50 5.15 -18.17
CA GLY A 21 -34.59 3.71 -17.92
C GLY A 21 -33.31 2.92 -18.25
N SER A 22 -32.22 3.60 -18.60
CA SER A 22 -30.90 2.98 -18.79
C SER A 22 -30.09 2.93 -17.49
N TRP A 23 -29.26 1.91 -17.31
CA TRP A 23 -28.31 1.88 -16.21
C TRP A 23 -27.04 2.66 -16.56
N GLY A 24 -26.59 3.54 -15.66
CA GLY A 24 -25.31 4.23 -15.78
C GLY A 24 -24.11 3.29 -15.64
N VAL A 25 -22.89 3.85 -15.63
CA VAL A 25 -21.68 3.09 -15.30
C VAL A 25 -21.70 2.75 -13.80
N ALA A 26 -21.27 1.54 -13.44
CA ALA A 26 -21.17 1.16 -12.03
C ALA A 26 -20.06 1.97 -11.34
N ASN A 27 -20.39 2.59 -10.21
CA ASN A 27 -19.45 3.22 -9.32
C ASN A 27 -18.85 2.15 -8.40
N VAL A 28 -17.55 1.93 -8.54
CA VAL A 28 -16.74 0.95 -7.79
C VAL A 28 -15.69 1.65 -6.92
N MET A 29 -15.92 2.91 -6.55
CA MET A 29 -14.97 3.73 -5.79
C MET A 29 -14.67 3.17 -4.39
N SER A 30 -15.53 2.29 -3.86
CA SER A 30 -15.32 1.65 -2.56
C SER A 30 -14.86 0.19 -2.66
N CYS A 31 -14.56 -0.30 -3.86
CA CYS A 31 -14.08 -1.67 -4.06
C CYS A 31 -12.57 -1.75 -3.85
N LEU A 32 -12.12 -2.63 -2.95
CA LEU A 32 -10.71 -2.91 -2.68
C LEU A 32 -10.41 -4.36 -3.06
N SER A 33 -9.37 -4.56 -3.87
CA SER A 33 -8.88 -5.89 -4.23
C SER A 33 -8.37 -6.61 -2.98
N GLU A 34 -8.68 -7.91 -2.89
CA GLU A 34 -8.33 -8.72 -1.71
C GLU A 34 -6.82 -8.72 -1.44
N GLU A 35 -6.01 -8.79 -2.50
CA GLU A 35 -4.56 -8.74 -2.41
C GLU A 35 -4.06 -7.43 -1.77
N ILE A 36 -4.68 -6.29 -2.11
CA ILE A 36 -4.30 -4.99 -1.53
C ILE A 36 -4.83 -4.85 -0.10
N ALA A 37 -6.01 -5.41 0.19
CA ALA A 37 -6.59 -5.41 1.54
C ALA A 37 -5.70 -6.15 2.55
N LEU A 38 -5.10 -7.28 2.14
CA LEU A 38 -4.16 -8.03 2.99
C LEU A 38 -2.93 -7.19 3.32
N VAL A 39 -2.30 -6.58 2.31
CA VAL A 39 -1.12 -5.71 2.52
C VAL A 39 -1.47 -4.49 3.37
N GLN A 40 -2.68 -3.93 3.22
CA GLN A 40 -3.14 -2.83 4.07
C GLN A 40 -3.21 -3.21 5.55
N GLU A 41 -3.69 -4.42 5.86
CA GLU A 41 -3.76 -4.93 7.23
C GLU A 41 -2.35 -5.16 7.81
N GLU A 42 -1.46 -5.77 7.04
CA GLU A 42 -0.07 -6.00 7.45
C GLU A 42 0.69 -4.68 7.64
N ALA A 43 0.40 -3.66 6.82
CA ALA A 43 1.03 -2.34 6.94
C ALA A 43 0.71 -1.59 8.24
N LYS A 44 -0.11 -2.14 9.14
CA LYS A 44 -0.26 -1.61 10.51
C LYS A 44 1.03 -1.71 11.33
N CYS A 45 1.93 -2.65 11.02
CA CYS A 45 3.23 -2.75 11.71
C CYS A 45 4.14 -1.52 11.48
N LEU A 46 3.87 -0.66 10.50
CA LEU A 46 4.65 0.56 10.26
C LEU A 46 4.56 1.58 11.40
N GLU A 47 3.59 1.40 12.30
CA GLU A 47 3.36 2.25 13.47
C GLU A 47 4.16 1.80 14.70
N ASP A 48 4.77 0.61 14.67
CA ASP A 48 5.50 0.02 15.80
C ASP A 48 7.01 0.28 15.72
N ALA A 49 7.51 1.19 16.58
CA ALA A 49 8.87 1.72 16.62
C ALA A 49 10.01 0.69 16.53
N GLU A 50 9.85 -0.50 17.13
CA GLU A 50 10.96 -1.44 17.29
C GLU A 50 11.25 -2.24 16.00
N GLU A 51 10.25 -2.40 15.13
CA GLU A 51 10.37 -3.20 13.90
C GLU A 51 9.99 -2.43 12.62
N ARG A 52 9.85 -1.10 12.68
CA ARG A 52 9.33 -0.28 11.55
C ARG A 52 10.11 -0.50 10.26
N ILE A 53 11.45 -0.59 10.32
CA ILE A 53 12.30 -0.77 9.13
C ILE A 53 12.06 -2.14 8.51
N GLN A 54 12.10 -3.20 9.30
CA GLN A 54 11.89 -4.57 8.81
C GLN A 54 10.48 -4.73 8.25
N CYS A 55 9.48 -4.16 8.93
CA CYS A 55 8.13 -4.04 8.43
C CYS A 55 8.09 -3.29 7.09
N ALA A 56 8.71 -2.12 6.97
CA ALA A 56 8.73 -1.32 5.73
C ALA A 56 9.35 -2.07 4.55
N VAL A 57 10.42 -2.84 4.77
CA VAL A 57 11.03 -3.70 3.75
C VAL A 57 10.05 -4.80 3.32
N ASN A 58 9.46 -5.53 4.28
CA ASN A 58 8.53 -6.61 3.97
C ASN A 58 7.29 -6.11 3.22
N ILE A 59 6.69 -5.00 3.68
CA ILE A 59 5.53 -4.37 3.05
C ILE A 59 5.86 -3.89 1.63
N SER A 60 7.07 -3.37 1.39
CA SER A 60 7.48 -2.95 0.04
C SER A 60 7.44 -4.11 -0.96
N VAL A 61 7.93 -5.28 -0.54
CA VAL A 61 7.92 -6.50 -1.38
C VAL A 61 6.50 -6.99 -1.60
N GLN A 62 5.73 -7.14 -0.53
CA GLN A 62 4.34 -7.61 -0.61
C GLN A 62 3.45 -6.68 -1.44
N LEU A 63 3.63 -5.36 -1.33
CA LEU A 63 2.86 -4.39 -2.10
C LEU A 63 3.16 -4.50 -3.59
N ALA A 64 4.41 -4.75 -3.98
CA ALA A 64 4.79 -4.99 -5.36
C ALA A 64 4.18 -6.29 -5.90
N GLU A 65 4.24 -7.37 -5.13
CA GLU A 65 3.63 -8.67 -5.47
C GLU A 65 2.11 -8.58 -5.61
N ALA A 66 1.45 -7.91 -4.66
CA ALA A 66 0.01 -7.69 -4.67
C ALA A 66 -0.40 -6.82 -5.88
N SER A 67 0.34 -5.75 -6.17
CA SER A 67 0.09 -4.90 -7.35
C SER A 67 0.22 -5.70 -8.66
N LEU A 68 1.23 -6.57 -8.75
CA LEU A 68 1.40 -7.46 -9.90
C LEU A 68 0.28 -8.51 -9.98
N ALA A 69 -0.13 -9.09 -8.86
CA ALA A 69 -1.22 -10.06 -8.79
C ALA A 69 -2.56 -9.46 -9.26
N VAL A 70 -2.86 -8.22 -8.84
CA VAL A 70 -4.06 -7.49 -9.30
C VAL A 70 -4.00 -7.24 -10.81
N SER A 71 -2.84 -6.89 -11.34
CA SER A 71 -2.65 -6.65 -12.78
C SER A 71 -2.72 -7.93 -13.63
N THR A 72 -2.32 -9.08 -13.09
CA THR A 72 -2.19 -10.34 -13.87
C THR A 72 -3.42 -11.24 -13.80
N LYS A 73 -4.12 -11.30 -12.66
CA LYS A 73 -5.28 -12.22 -12.47
C LYS A 73 -6.50 -11.86 -13.29
N ARG A 74 -6.53 -10.68 -13.89
CA ARG A 74 -7.78 -10.00 -14.19
C ARG A 74 -7.97 -9.77 -15.72
N GLY A 75 -6.97 -10.04 -16.56
CA GLY A 75 -7.08 -10.04 -18.02
C GLY A 75 -6.95 -8.64 -18.67
N PRO A 76 -6.88 -8.53 -20.01
CA PRO A 76 -6.46 -7.30 -20.71
C PRO A 76 -7.37 -6.06 -20.50
N ASN A 77 -8.57 -6.23 -19.92
CA ASN A 77 -9.55 -5.16 -19.69
C ASN A 77 -9.82 -4.88 -18.20
N THR A 78 -8.91 -5.25 -17.31
CA THR A 78 -9.13 -5.07 -15.87
C THR A 78 -8.29 -3.95 -15.31
N SER A 79 -9.00 -2.93 -14.88
CA SER A 79 -8.46 -1.84 -14.09
C SER A 79 -8.30 -2.29 -12.64
N ILE A 80 -7.14 -1.97 -12.07
CA ILE A 80 -6.98 -1.72 -10.63
C ILE A 80 -8.14 -0.83 -10.17
N TYR A 81 -8.78 -1.14 -9.04
CA TYR A 81 -9.88 -0.29 -8.56
C TYR A 81 -9.35 1.08 -8.12
N PRO A 82 -10.14 2.15 -8.20
CA PRO A 82 -9.71 3.47 -7.73
C PRO A 82 -9.23 3.46 -6.26
N LEU A 83 -9.89 2.68 -5.39
CA LEU A 83 -9.50 2.53 -4.00
C LEU A 83 -8.18 1.76 -3.84
N ASP A 84 -7.88 0.79 -4.72
CA ASP A 84 -6.56 0.12 -4.71
C ASP A 84 -5.44 1.15 -4.89
N LEU A 85 -5.56 2.06 -5.87
CA LEU A 85 -4.54 3.10 -6.11
C LEU A 85 -4.38 4.04 -4.92
N GLN A 86 -5.49 4.43 -4.29
CA GLN A 86 -5.45 5.29 -3.10
C GLN A 86 -4.76 4.58 -1.93
N THR A 87 -5.11 3.32 -1.69
CA THR A 87 -4.52 2.49 -0.64
C THR A 87 -3.04 2.25 -0.88
N ILE A 88 -2.65 1.88 -2.10
CA ILE A 88 -1.24 1.70 -2.50
C ILE A 88 -0.45 2.98 -2.25
N ASN A 89 -0.95 4.13 -2.73
CA ASN A 89 -0.26 5.40 -2.54
C ASN A 89 -0.11 5.77 -1.05
N GLY A 90 -1.13 5.49 -0.24
CA GLY A 90 -1.08 5.68 1.21
C GLY A 90 -0.02 4.80 1.89
N ILE A 91 0.06 3.52 1.51
CA ILE A 91 1.06 2.59 2.04
C ILE A 91 2.47 3.00 1.61
N VAL A 92 2.69 3.30 0.32
CA VAL A 92 4.00 3.76 -0.18
C VAL A 92 4.46 5.01 0.56
N SER A 93 3.58 5.98 0.78
CA SER A 93 3.92 7.20 1.52
C SER A 93 4.37 6.89 2.95
N ARG A 94 3.69 5.96 3.65
CA ARG A 94 4.07 5.54 5.01
C ARG A 94 5.42 4.83 5.02
N VAL A 95 5.68 3.95 4.06
CA VAL A 95 6.97 3.25 3.90
C VAL A 95 8.10 4.23 3.63
N LEU A 96 7.90 5.18 2.72
CA LEU A 96 8.91 6.20 2.41
C LEU A 96 9.24 7.04 3.65
N ASN A 97 8.24 7.44 4.44
CA ASN A 97 8.47 8.17 5.68
C ASN A 97 9.34 7.38 6.68
N VAL A 98 9.11 6.07 6.82
CA VAL A 98 9.96 5.22 7.68
C VAL A 98 11.43 5.26 7.21
N PHE A 99 11.68 5.06 5.91
CA PHE A 99 13.03 5.11 5.38
C PHE A 99 13.68 6.49 5.48
N GLU A 100 12.90 7.57 5.36
CA GLU A 100 13.41 8.93 5.54
C GLU A 100 13.75 9.25 6.99
N ASP A 101 12.93 8.81 7.95
CA ASP A 101 13.18 8.98 9.38
C ASP A 101 14.49 8.26 9.77
N GLU A 102 14.64 7.00 9.35
CA GLU A 102 15.84 6.21 9.61
C GLU A 102 17.09 6.85 9.00
N ARG A 103 16.99 7.33 7.76
CA ARG A 103 18.09 8.03 7.09
C ARG A 103 18.51 9.28 7.88
N ARG A 104 17.57 10.02 8.47
CA ARG A 104 17.87 11.22 9.28
C ARG A 104 18.57 10.83 10.58
N GLU A 105 18.12 9.77 11.24
CA GLU A 105 18.71 9.25 12.48
C GLU A 105 20.16 8.84 12.26
N VAL A 106 20.42 7.95 11.29
CA VAL A 106 21.78 7.52 10.94
C VAL A 106 22.66 8.70 10.52
N SER A 107 22.13 9.66 9.76
CA SER A 107 22.88 10.86 9.37
C SER A 107 23.28 11.72 10.57
N SER A 108 22.43 11.82 11.59
CA SER A 108 22.70 12.54 12.83
C SER A 108 23.82 11.85 13.62
N GLU A 109 23.74 10.53 13.78
CA GLU A 109 24.75 9.75 14.50
C GLU A 109 26.12 9.82 13.85
N VAL A 110 26.20 9.69 12.51
CA VAL A 110 27.46 9.81 11.77
C VAL A 110 28.06 11.21 11.93
N SER A 111 27.22 12.25 11.92
CA SER A 111 27.67 13.63 12.16
C SER A 111 28.23 13.80 13.58
N ALA A 112 27.57 13.26 14.59
CA ALA A 112 28.03 13.29 15.97
C ALA A 112 29.35 12.53 16.14
N ALA A 113 29.48 11.33 15.56
CA ALA A 113 30.71 10.54 15.60
C ALA A 113 31.89 11.27 14.96
N ARG A 114 31.68 11.91 13.80
CA ARG A 114 32.70 12.74 13.13
C ARG A 114 33.18 13.89 14.01
N SER A 115 32.26 14.56 14.71
CA SER A 115 32.61 15.65 15.63
C SER A 115 33.50 15.14 16.79
N ILE A 116 33.14 14.00 17.38
CA ILE A 116 33.93 13.38 18.46
C ILE A 116 35.33 13.01 17.96
N CYS A 117 35.45 12.36 16.80
CA CYS A 117 36.76 12.00 16.25
C CYS A 117 37.65 13.23 16.00
N PHE A 118 37.07 14.37 15.60
CA PHE A 118 37.83 15.60 15.39
C PHE A 118 38.35 16.22 16.70
N HIS A 119 37.58 16.12 17.80
CA HIS A 119 37.98 16.64 19.11
C HIS A 119 39.01 15.78 19.84
N VAL A 120 39.08 14.47 19.53
CA VAL A 120 40.07 13.55 20.15
C VAL A 120 41.44 13.59 19.44
N MET A 121 41.52 14.15 18.23
CA MET A 121 42.76 14.25 17.44
C MET A 121 43.50 15.60 17.59
N LEU A 122 42.96 16.55 18.37
CA LEU A 122 43.59 17.84 18.71
C LEU A 122 44.05 17.83 20.17
#